data_AF-A0A8H2W3Z5-F1
#
_entry.id   AF-A0A8H2W3Z5-F1
#
_cell.length_a   1.000
_cell.length_b   1.000
_cell.length_c   1.000
_cell.angle_alpha   90.00
_cell.angle_beta   90.00
_cell.angle_gamma   90.00
#
_symmetry.space_group_name_H-M   'P 1'
#
loop_
_entity.id
_entity.type
_entity.pdbx_description
1 polymer ?
#
loop_
_entity_poly.entity_id
_entity_poly.type
_entity_poly.pdbx_seq_one_letter_code
_entity_poly.pdbx_strand_id
1 'polypeptide(L)'
;MAQSKINTVYFWRERCQQLQARIAEQVQEIKEKTQQLEDADNHARFIERERKALKQELKDIKLEMETEQNKTSALARIGADIRIRFLEKAKTKVVGLNPANLDAKFIQRGNDAAHRAYGAVDAALLTGNFLEDEEKARLKAVFPLIYDGLAPQNYSKMPARMLQAIDYQGSVVSLYAQNNGSMIKDKQAAADSMNFIKDKYLELEDDVFEEDEGVAHHLKRLREFADLIITKARRYDASSATPSTTYGPPQTLTPLDKPVIAPKFYHGRRPPRGNK
;
A
#
# COMPACT_ATOMS: atom_id res chain seq x y z
N MET A 1 9.23 42.85 -94.80
CA MET A 1 8.75 42.61 -93.43
C MET A 1 7.27 42.27 -93.49
N ALA A 2 6.90 40.98 -93.46
CA ALA A 2 5.50 40.56 -93.47
C ALA A 2 5.03 40.36 -92.02
N GLN A 3 4.19 41.25 -91.51
CA GLN A 3 3.53 41.08 -90.22
C GLN A 3 2.45 39.99 -90.37
N SER A 4 2.75 38.80 -89.85
CA SER A 4 1.76 37.74 -89.65
C SER A 4 0.64 38.27 -88.75
N LYS A 5 -0.55 38.45 -89.33
CA LYS A 5 -1.77 38.71 -88.56
C LYS A 5 -2.14 37.42 -87.82
N ILE A 6 -1.63 37.29 -86.60
CA ILE A 6 -2.04 36.23 -85.68
C ILE A 6 -3.58 36.27 -85.59
N ASN A 7 -4.23 35.15 -85.90
CA ASN A 7 -5.67 35.01 -85.81
C ASN A 7 -6.06 35.06 -84.33
N THR A 8 -6.45 36.25 -83.87
CA THR A 8 -6.68 36.60 -82.47
C THR A 8 -7.69 35.67 -81.80
N VAL A 9 -8.68 35.16 -82.54
CA VAL A 9 -9.69 34.22 -82.03
C VAL A 9 -9.08 32.87 -81.64
N TYR A 10 -8.13 32.36 -82.44
CA TYR A 10 -7.44 31.10 -82.12
C TYR A 10 -6.51 31.28 -80.92
N PHE A 11 -5.79 32.40 -80.84
CA PHE A 11 -4.94 32.73 -79.69
C PHE A 11 -5.73 32.77 -78.37
N TRP A 12 -6.88 33.45 -78.35
CA TRP A 12 -7.72 33.52 -77.15
C TRP A 12 -8.35 32.17 -76.79
N ARG A 13 -8.75 31.35 -77.78
CA ARG A 13 -9.27 30.01 -77.54
C ARG A 13 -8.23 29.09 -76.89
N GLU A 14 -7.01 29.07 -77.43
CA GLU A 14 -5.91 28.27 -76.90
C GLU A 14 -5.53 28.74 -75.49
N ARG A 15 -5.49 30.06 -75.26
CA ARG A 15 -5.24 30.62 -73.92
C ARG A 15 -6.31 30.22 -72.91
N CYS A 16 -7.59 30.23 -73.30
CA CYS A 16 -8.70 29.76 -72.45
C CYS A 16 -8.57 28.27 -72.13
N GLN A 17 -8.21 27.42 -73.11
CA GLN A 17 -8.00 25.99 -72.89
C GLN A 17 -6.82 25.72 -71.94
N GLN A 18 -5.71 26.45 -72.10
CA GLN A 18 -4.56 26.36 -71.19
C GLN A 18 -4.93 26.77 -69.76
N LEU A 19 -5.71 27.84 -69.59
CA LEU A 19 -6.17 28.27 -68.27
C LEU A 19 -7.13 27.25 -67.64
N GLN A 20 -8.04 26.66 -68.43
CA GLN A 20 -8.95 25.61 -67.96
C GLN A 20 -8.19 24.35 -67.50
N ALA A 21 -7.19 23.91 -68.27
CA ALA A 21 -6.35 22.77 -67.90
C ALA A 21 -5.59 23.05 -66.59
N ARG A 22 -4.99 24.24 -66.46
CA ARG A 22 -4.28 24.64 -65.23
C ARG A 22 -5.20 24.73 -64.02
N ILE A 23 -6.43 25.24 -64.19
CA ILE A 23 -7.43 25.25 -63.11
C ILE A 23 -7.78 23.83 -62.70
N ALA A 24 -7.99 22.91 -63.65
CA ALA A 24 -8.31 21.51 -63.35
C ALA A 24 -7.19 20.81 -62.58
N GLU A 25 -5.93 21.01 -62.98
CA GLU A 25 -4.76 20.50 -62.26
C GLU A 25 -4.69 21.03 -60.82
N GLN A 26 -4.88 22.35 -60.65
CA GLN A 26 -4.87 22.96 -59.32
C GLN A 26 -6.02 22.46 -58.43
N VAL A 27 -7.21 22.24 -58.99
CA VAL A 27 -8.35 21.67 -58.25
C VAL A 27 -8.02 20.25 -57.78
N GLN A 28 -7.41 19.43 -58.62
CA GLN A 28 -7.01 18.07 -58.25
C GLN A 28 -5.91 18.09 -57.17
N GLU A 29 -4.90 18.94 -57.31
CA GLU A 29 -3.83 19.09 -56.31
C GLU A 29 -4.38 19.55 -54.95
N ILE A 30 -5.31 20.52 -54.93
CA ILE A 30 -5.98 20.97 -53.71
C ILE A 30 -6.77 19.81 -53.09
N LYS A 31 -7.50 19.03 -53.89
CA LYS A 31 -8.29 17.90 -53.40
C LYS A 31 -7.41 16.85 -52.71
N GLU A 32 -6.27 16.49 -53.32
CA GLU A 32 -5.32 15.54 -52.74
C GLU A 32 -4.70 16.06 -51.45
N LYS A 33 -4.31 17.34 -51.40
CA LYS A 33 -3.78 17.97 -50.18
C LYS A 33 -4.81 18.03 -49.05
N THR A 34 -6.07 18.32 -49.37
CA THR A 34 -7.16 18.30 -48.38
C THR A 34 -7.34 16.91 -47.80
N GLN A 35 -7.32 15.87 -48.63
CA GLN A 35 -7.41 14.48 -48.15
C GLN A 35 -6.23 14.12 -47.22
N GLN A 36 -5.00 14.49 -47.59
CA GLN A 36 -3.83 14.25 -46.74
C GLN A 36 -3.94 14.95 -45.39
N LEU A 37 -4.49 16.17 -45.35
CA LEU A 37 -4.73 16.90 -44.11
C LEU A 37 -5.80 16.24 -43.24
N GLU A 38 -6.88 15.74 -43.85
CA GLU A 38 -7.92 14.98 -43.14
C GLU A 38 -7.37 13.68 -42.55
N ASP A 39 -6.57 12.93 -43.31
CA ASP A 39 -5.94 11.69 -42.84
C ASP A 39 -4.95 11.97 -41.71
N ALA A 40 -4.16 13.06 -41.82
CA ALA A 40 -3.24 13.50 -40.78
C ALA A 40 -3.98 13.94 -39.50
N ASP A 41 -5.09 14.65 -39.62
CA ASP A 41 -5.92 15.06 -38.48
C ASP A 41 -6.58 13.83 -37.81
N ASN A 42 -7.08 12.88 -38.60
CA ASN A 42 -7.61 11.61 -38.08
C ASN A 42 -6.55 10.81 -37.33
N HIS A 43 -5.33 10.73 -37.88
CA HIS A 43 -4.20 10.09 -37.22
C HIS A 43 -3.84 10.83 -35.92
N ALA A 44 -3.76 12.16 -35.92
CA ALA A 44 -3.49 12.96 -34.73
C ALA A 44 -4.56 12.73 -33.63
N ARG A 45 -5.84 12.68 -33.99
CA ARG A 45 -6.93 12.36 -33.06
C ARG A 45 -6.85 10.93 -32.51
N PHE A 46 -6.39 9.97 -33.32
CA PHE A 46 -6.16 8.60 -32.86
C PHE A 46 -5.02 8.55 -31.85
N ILE A 47 -3.86 9.14 -32.17
CA ILE A 47 -2.70 9.20 -31.29
C ILE A 47 -3.04 9.93 -29.98
N GLU A 48 -3.83 11.02 -30.02
CA GLU A 48 -4.24 11.71 -28.79
C GLU A 48 -5.15 10.85 -27.92
N ARG A 49 -6.03 10.03 -28.50
CA ARG A 49 -6.86 9.08 -27.76
C ARG A 49 -6.01 8.00 -27.09
N GLU A 50 -5.09 7.39 -27.83
CA GLU A 50 -4.11 6.42 -27.30
C GLU A 50 -3.27 7.03 -26.18
N ARG A 51 -2.75 8.25 -26.37
CA ARG A 51 -1.97 8.96 -25.36
C ARG A 51 -2.79 9.22 -24.09
N LYS A 52 -4.07 9.55 -24.21
CA LYS A 52 -4.96 9.74 -23.06
C LYS A 52 -5.22 8.42 -22.33
N ALA A 53 -5.47 7.33 -23.06
CA ALA A 53 -5.65 6.01 -22.49
C ALA A 53 -4.41 5.55 -21.71
N LEU A 54 -3.23 5.62 -22.34
CA LEU A 54 -1.94 5.27 -21.70
C LEU A 54 -1.63 6.16 -20.49
N LYS A 55 -1.96 7.46 -20.54
CA LYS A 55 -1.82 8.35 -19.38
C LYS A 55 -2.73 7.95 -18.23
N GLN A 56 -3.93 7.43 -18.52
CA GLN A 56 -4.84 6.96 -17.48
C GLN A 56 -4.33 5.64 -16.88
N GLU A 57 -3.93 4.69 -17.72
CA GLU A 57 -3.35 3.41 -17.28
C GLU A 57 -2.10 3.62 -16.41
N LEU A 58 -1.21 4.54 -16.79
CA LEU A 58 -0.05 4.90 -15.96
C LEU A 58 -0.43 5.50 -14.60
N LYS A 59 -1.53 6.25 -14.52
CA LYS A 59 -2.02 6.77 -13.23
C LYS A 59 -2.56 5.65 -12.36
N ASP A 60 -3.32 4.73 -12.95
CA ASP A 60 -3.92 3.61 -12.24
C ASP A 60 -2.83 2.67 -11.69
N ILE A 61 -1.85 2.30 -12.52
CA ILE A 61 -0.68 1.50 -12.11
C ILE A 61 0.12 2.20 -11.00
N LYS A 62 0.33 3.52 -11.11
CA LYS A 62 1.06 4.27 -10.08
C LYS A 62 0.33 4.26 -8.75
N LEU A 63 -0.99 4.41 -8.76
CA LEU A 63 -1.82 4.37 -7.56
C LEU A 63 -1.80 2.98 -6.90
N GLU A 64 -1.86 1.92 -7.70
CA GLU A 64 -1.75 0.54 -7.21
C GLU A 64 -0.38 0.29 -6.57
N MET A 65 0.70 0.70 -7.24
CA MET A 65 2.07 0.58 -6.73
C MET A 65 2.25 1.33 -5.39
N GLU A 66 1.73 2.55 -5.28
CA GLU A 66 1.80 3.34 -4.03
C GLU A 66 1.00 2.68 -2.90
N THR A 67 -0.16 2.10 -3.23
CA THR A 67 -1.00 1.36 -2.28
C THR A 67 -0.27 0.12 -1.74
N GLU A 68 0.35 -0.68 -2.62
CA GLU A 68 1.14 -1.84 -2.20
C GLU A 68 2.37 -1.44 -1.40
N GLN A 69 3.08 -0.39 -1.83
CA GLN A 69 4.23 0.14 -1.09
C GLN A 69 3.85 0.56 0.33
N ASN A 70 2.71 1.23 0.50
CA ASN A 70 2.21 1.65 1.81
C ASN A 70 1.89 0.44 2.71
N LYS A 71 1.24 -0.61 2.17
CA LYS A 71 0.96 -1.85 2.90
C LYS A 71 2.25 -2.54 3.35
N THR A 72 3.20 -2.74 2.43
CA THR A 72 4.49 -3.40 2.74
C THR A 72 5.30 -2.59 3.75
N SER A 73 5.32 -1.26 3.64
CA SER A 73 6.01 -0.38 4.57
C SER A 73 5.46 -0.50 6.00
N ALA A 74 4.14 -0.56 6.15
CA ALA A 74 3.49 -0.73 7.45
C ALA A 74 3.82 -2.09 8.09
N LEU A 75 3.74 -3.18 7.32
CA LEU A 75 4.13 -4.53 7.76
C LEU A 75 5.61 -4.59 8.17
N ALA A 76 6.50 -4.04 7.33
CA ALA A 76 7.93 -4.01 7.61
C ALA A 76 8.24 -3.22 8.89
N ARG A 77 7.56 -2.10 9.13
CA ARG A 77 7.70 -1.30 10.36
C ARG A 77 7.29 -2.09 11.60
N ILE A 78 6.13 -2.75 11.57
CA ILE A 78 5.65 -3.60 12.68
C ILE A 78 6.65 -4.72 12.96
N GLY A 79 7.09 -5.44 11.92
CA GLY A 79 8.09 -6.50 12.04
C GLY A 79 9.42 -5.99 12.61
N ALA A 80 9.88 -4.81 12.17
CA ALA A 80 11.09 -4.17 12.68
C ALA A 80 10.97 -3.83 14.17
N ASP A 81 9.87 -3.21 14.61
CA ASP A 81 9.66 -2.85 16.02
C ASP A 81 9.63 -4.10 16.92
N ILE A 82 8.97 -5.17 16.48
CA ILE A 82 8.96 -6.46 17.19
C ILE A 82 10.38 -7.03 17.29
N ARG A 83 11.15 -7.00 16.19
CA ARG A 83 12.50 -7.58 16.16
C ARG A 83 13.51 -6.75 16.95
N ILE A 84 13.39 -5.42 16.94
CA ILE A 84 14.20 -4.51 17.76
C ILE A 84 13.96 -4.81 19.24
N ARG A 85 12.70 -4.96 19.68
CA ARG A 85 12.39 -5.39 21.05
C ARG A 85 13.02 -6.72 21.40
N PHE A 86 12.95 -7.71 20.50
CA PHE A 86 13.57 -9.02 20.73
C PHE A 86 15.08 -8.88 20.98
N LEU A 87 15.79 -8.14 20.12
CA LEU A 87 17.23 -7.92 20.23
C LEU A 87 17.58 -7.13 21.49
N GLU A 88 16.78 -6.12 21.85
CA GLU A 88 16.97 -5.34 23.07
C GLU A 88 16.87 -6.24 24.31
N LYS A 89 15.83 -7.08 24.41
CA LYS A 89 15.69 -8.03 25.51
C LYS A 89 16.85 -9.04 25.58
N ALA A 90 17.35 -9.49 24.43
CA ALA A 90 18.46 -10.44 24.36
C ALA A 90 19.77 -9.90 24.95
N LYS A 91 19.98 -8.57 24.99
CA LYS A 91 21.18 -7.96 25.58
C LYS A 91 21.42 -8.40 27.03
N THR A 92 20.36 -8.64 27.80
CA THR A 92 20.49 -9.11 29.18
C THR A 92 21.17 -10.47 29.30
N LYS A 93 20.98 -11.35 28.31
CA LYS A 93 21.52 -12.71 28.30
C LYS A 93 22.82 -12.82 27.53
N VAL A 94 22.94 -12.11 26.40
CA VAL A 94 24.07 -12.24 25.47
C VAL A 94 25.26 -11.40 25.92
N VAL A 95 25.02 -10.19 26.44
CA VAL A 95 26.11 -9.27 26.85
C VAL A 95 26.05 -8.90 28.33
N GLY A 96 25.18 -9.57 29.11
CA GLY A 96 25.07 -9.35 30.56
C GLY A 96 24.56 -7.96 30.95
N LEU A 97 23.85 -7.27 30.05
CA LEU A 97 23.35 -5.92 30.33
C LEU A 97 22.30 -5.96 31.45
N ASN A 98 22.42 -5.07 32.44
CA ASN A 98 21.42 -4.94 33.50
C ASN A 98 20.05 -4.58 32.88
N PRO A 99 18.95 -5.29 33.23
CA PRO A 99 17.60 -4.97 32.76
C PRO A 99 17.18 -3.51 32.92
N ALA A 100 17.67 -2.80 33.95
CA ALA A 100 17.39 -1.38 34.16
C ALA A 100 18.00 -0.46 33.09
N ASN A 101 19.00 -0.95 32.34
CA ASN A 101 19.70 -0.21 31.29
C ASN A 101 19.17 -0.52 29.89
N LEU A 102 18.09 -1.31 29.77
CA LEU A 102 17.46 -1.55 28.48
C LEU A 102 16.75 -0.29 27.99
N ASP A 103 16.72 -0.10 26.66
CA ASP A 103 15.94 0.96 26.06
C ASP A 103 14.44 0.68 26.20
N ALA A 104 13.83 1.36 27.18
CA ALA A 104 12.40 1.24 27.46
C ALA A 104 11.52 1.64 26.26
N LYS A 105 11.96 2.56 25.39
CA LYS A 105 11.21 2.96 24.20
C LYS A 105 11.22 1.85 23.15
N PHE A 106 12.34 1.15 22.98
CA PHE A 106 12.42 -0.01 22.08
C PHE A 106 11.52 -1.14 22.55
N ILE A 107 11.54 -1.43 23.86
CA ILE A 107 10.67 -2.43 24.45
C ILE A 107 9.20 -2.04 24.31
N GLN A 108 8.85 -0.78 24.59
CA GLN A 108 7.48 -0.28 24.51
C GLN A 108 6.96 -0.36 23.07
N ARG A 109 7.69 0.17 22.08
CA ARG A 109 7.27 0.15 20.68
C ARG A 109 7.06 -1.28 20.16
N GLY A 110 8.01 -2.18 20.41
CA GLY A 110 7.84 -3.57 19.99
C GLY A 110 6.74 -4.31 20.75
N ASN A 111 6.43 -3.92 21.99
CA ASN A 111 5.27 -4.46 22.70
C ASN A 111 3.96 -3.91 22.11
N ASP A 112 3.90 -2.63 21.75
CA ASP A 112 2.74 -2.03 21.10
C ASP A 112 2.50 -2.71 19.75
N ALA A 113 3.55 -2.86 18.94
CA ALA A 113 3.51 -3.54 17.64
C ALA A 113 3.04 -5.02 17.73
N ALA A 114 3.35 -5.71 18.83
CA ALA A 114 2.99 -7.12 19.01
C ALA A 114 1.57 -7.36 19.59
N HIS A 115 1.02 -6.41 20.33
CA HIS A 115 -0.22 -6.62 21.10
C HIS A 115 -1.38 -5.72 20.68
N ARG A 116 -1.12 -4.62 19.96
CA ARG A 116 -2.19 -3.82 19.37
C ARG A 116 -2.70 -4.49 18.11
N ALA A 117 -4.00 -4.42 17.91
CA ALA A 117 -4.62 -4.73 16.64
C ALA A 117 -4.34 -3.58 15.65
N TYR A 118 -4.11 -3.95 14.39
CA TYR A 118 -3.84 -3.03 13.29
C TYR A 118 -4.72 -3.46 12.10
N GLY A 119 -6.02 -3.18 12.15
CA GLY A 119 -6.98 -3.79 11.24
C GLY A 119 -6.71 -3.50 9.77
N ALA A 120 -6.18 -2.31 9.44
CA ALA A 120 -5.77 -2.00 8.07
C ALA A 120 -4.60 -2.88 7.59
N VAL A 121 -3.65 -3.17 8.48
CA VAL A 121 -2.49 -4.02 8.19
C VAL A 121 -2.92 -5.48 8.11
N ASP A 122 -3.77 -5.94 9.02
CA ASP A 122 -4.29 -7.31 9.01
C ASP A 122 -5.20 -7.56 7.80
N ALA A 123 -5.99 -6.56 7.40
CA ALA A 123 -6.77 -6.60 6.18
C ALA A 123 -5.86 -6.67 4.95
N ALA A 124 -4.77 -5.88 4.93
CA ALA A 124 -3.77 -5.93 3.87
C ALA A 124 -3.06 -7.29 3.81
N LEU A 125 -2.76 -7.90 4.97
CA LEU A 125 -2.16 -9.24 5.06
C LEU A 125 -3.06 -10.29 4.42
N LEU A 126 -4.37 -10.23 4.68
CA LEU A 126 -5.37 -11.17 4.15
C LEU A 126 -5.77 -10.89 2.70
N THR A 127 -5.72 -9.64 2.24
CA THR A 127 -6.09 -9.29 0.86
C THR A 127 -4.92 -9.33 -0.10
N GLY A 128 -3.70 -9.12 0.38
CA GLY A 128 -2.46 -9.25 -0.38
C GLY A 128 -1.98 -10.69 -0.54
N ASN A 129 -0.78 -10.80 -1.11
CA ASN A 129 -0.07 -12.06 -1.41
C ASN A 129 1.05 -12.32 -0.39
N PHE A 130 0.75 -12.12 0.90
CA PHE A 130 1.73 -12.30 2.00
C PHE A 130 1.60 -13.65 2.72
N LEU A 131 0.48 -14.35 2.54
CA LEU A 131 0.15 -15.59 3.21
C LEU A 131 -0.05 -16.70 2.19
N GLU A 132 0.31 -17.92 2.55
CA GLU A 132 -0.08 -19.11 1.79
C GLU A 132 -1.60 -19.33 1.87
N ASP A 133 -2.18 -20.01 0.88
CA ASP A 133 -3.63 -20.18 0.77
C ASP A 133 -4.25 -20.84 2.01
N GLU A 134 -3.57 -21.81 2.61
CA GLU A 134 -4.02 -22.48 3.83
C GLU A 134 -4.03 -21.54 5.05
N GLU A 135 -3.00 -20.71 5.20
CA GLU A 135 -2.90 -19.74 6.28
C GLU A 135 -4.00 -18.68 6.15
N LYS A 136 -4.17 -18.17 4.93
CA LYS A 136 -5.22 -17.22 4.56
C LYS A 136 -6.60 -17.78 4.87
N ALA A 137 -6.88 -19.03 4.51
CA ALA A 137 -8.17 -19.67 4.81
C ALA A 137 -8.46 -19.75 6.31
N ARG A 138 -7.46 -20.12 7.12
CA ARG A 138 -7.60 -20.22 8.60
C ARG A 138 -7.77 -18.85 9.25
N LEU A 139 -6.97 -17.87 8.86
CA LEU A 139 -6.97 -16.54 9.48
C LEU A 139 -8.14 -15.66 9.03
N LYS A 140 -8.64 -15.84 7.80
CA LYS A 140 -9.78 -15.06 7.28
C LYS A 140 -11.05 -15.24 8.12
N ALA A 141 -11.26 -16.42 8.72
CA ALA A 141 -12.40 -16.67 9.60
C ALA A 141 -12.30 -15.93 10.95
N VAL A 142 -11.08 -15.61 11.41
CA VAL A 142 -10.84 -14.93 12.68
C VAL A 142 -11.00 -13.42 12.55
N PHE A 143 -10.69 -12.85 11.38
CA PHE A 143 -10.75 -11.41 11.14
C PHE A 143 -12.09 -10.75 11.57
N PRO A 144 -13.28 -11.22 11.15
CA PRO A 144 -14.54 -10.63 11.57
C PRO A 144 -14.81 -10.80 13.08
N LEU A 145 -14.18 -11.78 13.75
CA LEU A 145 -14.34 -11.94 15.20
C LEU A 145 -13.55 -10.89 15.99
N ILE A 146 -12.46 -10.39 15.43
CA ILE A 146 -11.62 -9.34 16.03
C ILE A 146 -12.13 -7.95 15.61
N TYR A 147 -12.48 -7.79 14.34
CA TYR A 147 -12.81 -6.50 13.72
C TYR A 147 -14.31 -6.34 13.46
N ASP A 148 -15.09 -6.74 14.44
CA ASP A 148 -16.51 -6.40 14.56
C ASP A 148 -17.40 -6.78 13.35
N GLY A 149 -17.27 -8.02 12.90
CA GLY A 149 -18.06 -8.57 11.79
C GLY A 149 -17.59 -8.12 10.41
N LEU A 150 -16.57 -7.27 10.31
CA LEU A 150 -16.09 -6.77 9.03
C LEU A 150 -15.34 -7.83 8.24
N ALA A 151 -15.55 -7.81 6.93
CA ALA A 151 -14.71 -8.51 5.99
C ALA A 151 -13.47 -7.65 5.68
N PRO A 152 -12.28 -8.25 5.46
CA PRO A 152 -11.04 -7.51 5.18
C PRO A 152 -11.16 -6.43 4.09
N GLN A 153 -11.94 -6.70 3.03
CA GLN A 153 -12.09 -5.81 1.87
C GLN A 153 -12.97 -4.58 2.18
N ASN A 154 -13.74 -4.64 3.26
CA ASN A 154 -14.64 -3.58 3.69
C ASN A 154 -14.07 -2.78 4.85
N TYR A 155 -12.94 -3.20 5.43
CA TYR A 155 -12.36 -2.55 6.61
C TYR A 155 -12.14 -1.06 6.34
N SER A 156 -11.47 -0.69 5.25
CA SER A 156 -11.15 0.71 4.91
C SER A 156 -12.36 1.58 4.52
N LYS A 157 -13.58 1.04 4.51
CA LYS A 157 -14.79 1.79 4.17
C LYS A 157 -15.40 2.49 5.39
N MET A 158 -14.90 2.20 6.59
CA MET A 158 -15.36 2.83 7.81
C MET A 158 -14.77 4.22 8.01
N PRO A 159 -15.51 5.14 8.68
CA PRO A 159 -14.96 6.43 9.10
C PRO A 159 -13.73 6.27 10.00
N ALA A 160 -12.87 7.28 10.03
CA ALA A 160 -11.58 7.25 10.73
C ALA A 160 -11.71 6.95 12.24
N ARG A 161 -12.68 7.58 12.94
CA ARG A 161 -12.93 7.30 14.36
C ARG A 161 -13.50 5.91 14.60
N MET A 162 -14.33 5.40 13.68
CA MET A 162 -14.84 4.03 13.76
C MET A 162 -13.71 3.01 13.56
N LEU A 163 -12.81 3.23 12.59
CA LEU A 163 -11.60 2.42 12.40
C LEU A 163 -10.75 2.36 13.67
N GLN A 164 -10.51 3.51 14.32
CA GLN A 164 -9.77 3.55 15.58
C GLN A 164 -10.49 2.79 16.69
N ALA A 165 -11.82 2.92 16.80
CA ALA A 165 -12.60 2.20 17.79
C ALA A 165 -12.50 0.69 17.58
N ILE A 166 -12.64 0.25 16.33
CA ILE A 166 -12.50 -1.15 15.91
C ILE A 166 -11.10 -1.69 16.24
N ASP A 167 -10.03 -0.92 16.03
CA ASP A 167 -8.66 -1.34 16.37
C ASP A 167 -8.44 -1.45 17.88
N TYR A 168 -8.94 -0.49 18.67
CA TYR A 168 -8.84 -0.60 20.13
C TYR A 168 -9.65 -1.79 20.65
N GLN A 169 -10.87 -1.98 20.15
CA GLN A 169 -11.70 -3.13 20.49
C GLN A 169 -11.04 -4.45 20.06
N GLY A 170 -10.45 -4.50 18.87
CA GLY A 170 -9.72 -5.65 18.36
C GLY A 170 -8.53 -6.02 19.26
N SER A 171 -7.83 -5.03 19.78
CA SER A 171 -6.75 -5.23 20.77
C SER A 171 -7.30 -5.85 22.07
N VAL A 172 -8.44 -5.36 22.56
CA VAL A 172 -9.11 -5.90 23.74
C VAL A 172 -9.58 -7.35 23.53
N VAL A 173 -10.25 -7.62 22.41
CA VAL A 173 -10.82 -8.94 22.10
C VAL A 173 -9.72 -9.99 21.92
N SER A 174 -8.69 -9.68 21.13
CA SER A 174 -7.59 -10.61 20.85
C SER A 174 -6.81 -10.96 22.12
N LEU A 175 -6.45 -9.96 22.94
CA LEU A 175 -5.73 -10.20 24.19
C LEU A 175 -6.59 -10.90 25.25
N TYR A 176 -7.89 -10.61 25.30
CA TYR A 176 -8.79 -11.37 26.17
C TYR A 176 -8.81 -12.85 25.80
N ALA A 177 -8.88 -13.16 24.50
CA ALA A 177 -8.85 -14.53 24.01
C ALA A 177 -7.51 -15.22 24.33
N GLN A 178 -6.39 -14.54 24.14
CA GLN A 178 -5.05 -15.06 24.45
C GLN A 178 -4.82 -15.29 25.95
N ASN A 179 -5.45 -14.49 26.82
CA ASN A 179 -5.30 -14.57 28.27
C ASN A 179 -6.39 -15.41 28.96
N ASN A 180 -6.98 -16.41 28.26
CA ASN A 180 -8.00 -17.32 28.76
C ASN A 180 -9.18 -16.62 29.47
N GLY A 181 -9.51 -15.40 29.04
CA GLY A 181 -10.61 -14.62 29.60
C GLY A 181 -10.37 -13.97 30.97
N SER A 182 -9.14 -13.89 31.46
CA SER A 182 -8.79 -13.35 32.78
C SER A 182 -9.10 -11.85 33.01
N MET A 183 -9.59 -11.12 32.00
CA MET A 183 -9.85 -9.67 32.03
C MET A 183 -11.31 -9.30 31.71
N ILE A 184 -12.26 -10.07 32.23
CA ILE A 184 -13.68 -9.95 31.85
C ILE A 184 -14.30 -8.59 32.16
N LYS A 185 -13.93 -7.96 33.29
CA LYS A 185 -14.47 -6.65 33.69
C LYS A 185 -14.00 -5.53 32.76
N ASP A 186 -12.71 -5.51 32.42
CA ASP A 186 -12.14 -4.52 31.51
C ASP A 186 -12.70 -4.70 30.09
N LYS A 187 -12.86 -5.95 29.65
CA LYS A 187 -13.51 -6.27 28.37
C LYS A 187 -14.96 -5.76 28.33
N GLN A 188 -15.74 -5.96 29.39
CA GLN A 188 -17.12 -5.50 29.42
C GLN A 188 -17.18 -3.97 29.33
N ALA A 189 -16.36 -3.26 30.09
CA ALA A 189 -16.34 -1.79 30.06
C ALA A 189 -15.88 -1.23 28.69
N ALA A 190 -14.97 -1.93 28.01
CA ALA A 190 -14.60 -1.65 26.63
C ALA A 190 -15.78 -1.88 25.67
N ALA A 191 -16.50 -3.00 25.81
CA ALA A 191 -17.67 -3.31 25.01
C ALA A 191 -18.78 -2.25 25.17
N ASP A 192 -19.02 -1.77 26.38
CA ASP A 192 -20.00 -0.70 26.63
C ASP A 192 -19.62 0.60 25.88
N SER A 193 -18.31 0.93 25.86
CA SER A 193 -17.82 2.10 25.12
C SER A 193 -17.91 1.91 23.60
N MET A 194 -17.62 0.71 23.11
CA MET A 194 -17.77 0.36 21.69
C MET A 194 -19.23 0.41 21.25
N ASN A 195 -20.15 -0.11 22.05
CA ASN A 195 -21.59 -0.08 21.73
C ASN A 195 -22.10 1.35 21.62
N PHE A 196 -21.71 2.24 22.53
CA PHE A 196 -22.05 3.66 22.43
C PHE A 196 -21.60 4.27 21.09
N ILE A 197 -20.35 3.99 20.67
CA ILE A 197 -19.81 4.51 19.40
C ILE A 197 -20.60 3.97 18.21
N LYS A 198 -20.98 2.69 18.23
CA LYS A 198 -21.80 2.07 17.17
C LYS A 198 -23.20 2.68 17.09
N ASP A 199 -23.85 2.86 18.23
CA ASP A 199 -25.19 3.45 18.28
C ASP A 199 -25.14 4.86 17.68
N LYS A 200 -24.11 5.64 18.03
CA LYS A 200 -23.88 6.96 17.42
C LYS A 200 -23.60 6.90 15.92
N TYR A 201 -22.84 5.92 15.46
CA TYR A 201 -22.57 5.73 14.03
C TYR A 201 -23.85 5.41 13.24
N LEU A 202 -24.81 4.72 13.83
CA LEU A 202 -26.12 4.45 13.20
C LEU A 202 -27.04 5.67 13.22
N GLU A 203 -26.88 6.57 14.20
CA GLU A 203 -27.69 7.77 14.38
C GLU A 203 -27.22 8.98 13.56
N LEU A 204 -25.92 9.08 13.29
CA LEU A 204 -25.27 10.26 12.72
C LEU A 204 -24.74 9.99 11.31
N GLU A 205 -24.69 11.04 10.49
CA GLU A 205 -23.93 11.02 9.23
C GLU A 205 -22.42 11.05 9.51
N ASP A 206 -21.61 10.54 8.57
CA ASP A 206 -20.16 10.35 8.73
C ASP A 206 -19.43 11.62 9.22
N ASP A 207 -19.70 12.78 8.63
CA ASP A 207 -19.04 14.04 9.00
C ASP A 207 -19.39 14.47 10.43
N VAL A 208 -20.66 14.31 10.84
CA VAL A 208 -21.12 14.65 12.19
C VAL A 208 -20.56 13.67 13.22
N PHE A 209 -20.50 12.38 12.87
CA PHE A 209 -19.89 11.35 13.69
C PHE A 209 -18.40 11.62 13.96
N GLU A 210 -17.67 12.09 12.94
CA GLU A 210 -16.25 12.45 13.04
C GLU A 210 -15.98 13.67 13.92
N GLU A 211 -16.99 14.49 14.21
CA GLU A 211 -16.86 15.67 15.08
C GLU A 211 -17.51 15.49 16.47
N ASP A 212 -18.33 14.45 16.67
CA ASP A 212 -19.09 14.24 17.91
C ASP A 212 -18.18 14.07 19.16
N GLU A 213 -18.42 14.89 20.18
CA GLU A 213 -17.63 14.88 21.43
C GLU A 213 -17.86 13.62 22.27
N GLY A 214 -19.07 13.03 22.20
CA GLY A 214 -19.39 11.77 22.86
C GLY A 214 -18.56 10.62 22.27
N VAL A 215 -18.51 10.53 20.93
CA VAL A 215 -17.66 9.59 20.21
C VAL A 215 -16.19 9.78 20.60
N ALA A 216 -15.69 11.02 20.62
CA ALA A 216 -14.32 11.31 21.02
C ALA A 216 -14.00 10.85 22.45
N HIS A 217 -14.91 11.12 23.39
CA HIS A 217 -14.79 10.70 24.78
C HIS A 217 -14.75 9.18 24.92
N HIS A 218 -15.70 8.48 24.31
CA HIS A 218 -15.77 7.02 24.37
C HIS A 218 -14.63 6.34 23.63
N LEU A 219 -14.15 6.92 22.53
CA LEU A 219 -12.98 6.44 21.80
C LEU A 219 -11.71 6.54 22.66
N LYS A 220 -11.52 7.66 23.37
CA LYS A 220 -10.42 7.82 24.32
C LYS A 220 -10.50 6.77 25.44
N ARG A 221 -11.69 6.55 26.00
CA ARG A 221 -11.90 5.55 27.05
C ARG A 221 -11.61 4.13 26.55
N LEU A 222 -12.00 3.81 25.31
CA LEU A 222 -11.72 2.53 24.68
C LEU A 222 -10.20 2.32 24.48
N ARG A 223 -9.47 3.36 24.07
CA ARG A 223 -8.00 3.35 24.02
C ARG A 223 -7.39 3.07 25.38
N GLU A 224 -7.87 3.72 26.44
CA GLU A 224 -7.35 3.51 27.80
C GLU A 224 -7.54 2.05 28.26
N PHE A 225 -8.67 1.42 27.92
CA PHE A 225 -8.88 -0.01 28.19
C PHE A 225 -7.94 -0.90 27.39
N ALA A 226 -7.73 -0.61 26.10
CA ALA A 226 -6.76 -1.34 25.28
C ALA A 226 -5.35 -1.24 25.89
N ASP A 227 -4.91 -0.04 26.27
CA ASP A 227 -3.60 0.21 26.88
C ASP A 227 -3.44 -0.52 28.22
N LEU A 228 -4.49 -0.56 29.04
CA LEU A 228 -4.53 -1.29 30.31
C LEU A 228 -4.40 -2.80 30.10
N ILE A 229 -5.19 -3.37 29.18
CA ILE A 229 -5.19 -4.81 28.89
C ILE A 229 -3.85 -5.23 28.29
N ILE A 230 -3.30 -4.46 27.36
CA ILE A 230 -1.95 -4.66 26.82
C ILE A 230 -0.92 -4.66 27.95
N THR A 231 -1.03 -3.71 28.89
CA THR A 231 -0.11 -3.65 30.04
C THR A 231 -0.21 -4.88 30.94
N LYS A 232 -1.42 -5.39 31.18
CA LYS A 232 -1.63 -6.60 31.97
C LYS A 232 -1.11 -7.85 31.23
N ALA A 233 -1.37 -8.00 29.93
CA ALA A 233 -0.90 -9.12 29.11
C ALA A 233 0.64 -9.25 29.15
N ARG A 234 1.36 -8.12 29.07
CA ARG A 234 2.83 -8.08 29.20
C ARG A 234 3.36 -8.69 30.51
N ARG A 235 2.62 -8.52 31.61
CA ARG A 235 3.03 -9.07 32.91
C ARG A 235 2.87 -10.59 32.95
N TYR A 236 1.84 -11.12 32.28
CA TYR A 236 1.66 -12.57 32.15
C TYR A 236 2.81 -13.19 31.35
N ASP A 237 3.17 -12.63 30.19
CA ASP A 237 4.32 -13.09 29.40
C ASP A 237 5.65 -13.08 30.18
N ALA A 238 5.85 -12.09 31.05
CA ALA A 238 7.04 -12.00 31.89
C ALA A 238 7.06 -13.05 33.01
N SER A 239 5.87 -13.42 33.55
CA SER A 239 5.72 -14.41 34.61
C SER A 239 5.72 -15.86 34.11
N SER A 240 5.29 -16.12 32.87
CA SER A 240 5.27 -17.44 32.25
C SER A 240 6.63 -17.84 31.66
N ALA A 241 7.56 -16.89 31.53
CA ALA A 241 8.97 -17.14 31.24
C ALA A 241 9.66 -17.79 32.45
N THR A 242 9.36 -19.07 32.70
CA THR A 242 10.21 -19.92 33.54
C THR A 242 11.62 -19.93 32.92
N PRO A 243 12.70 -19.82 33.72
CA PRO A 243 14.04 -20.00 33.20
C PRO A 243 14.21 -21.49 32.91
N SER A 244 13.86 -21.91 31.69
CA SER A 244 14.33 -23.19 31.18
C SER A 244 15.85 -23.07 31.00
N THR A 245 16.54 -23.46 32.07
CA THR A 245 17.98 -23.59 32.15
C THR A 245 18.37 -24.85 31.37
N THR A 246 18.38 -24.73 30.05
CA THR A 246 19.12 -25.66 29.19
C THR A 246 19.67 -24.89 28.00
N TYR A 247 20.41 -23.82 28.29
CA TYR A 247 21.51 -23.46 27.41
C TYR A 247 22.69 -24.33 27.86
N GLY A 248 23.08 -25.27 26.99
CA GLY A 248 24.34 -25.99 27.12
C GLY A 248 25.51 -25.02 27.23
N PRO A 249 26.67 -25.49 27.70
CA PRO A 249 27.80 -24.63 28.04
C PRO A 249 28.18 -23.73 26.85
N PRO A 250 28.63 -22.49 27.11
CA PRO A 250 29.08 -21.60 26.06
C PRO A 250 30.17 -22.32 25.27
N GLN A 251 29.93 -22.53 23.97
CA GLN A 251 31.00 -22.96 23.09
C GLN A 251 32.05 -21.86 23.10
N THR A 252 33.16 -22.13 23.76
CA THR A 252 34.40 -21.36 23.65
C THR A 252 34.71 -21.22 22.17
N LEU A 253 34.59 -19.99 21.65
CA LEU A 253 35.09 -19.62 20.34
C LEU A 253 36.60 -19.86 20.35
N THR A 254 37.04 -20.95 19.72
CA THR A 254 38.44 -21.07 19.31
C THR A 254 38.70 -20.10 18.16
N PRO A 255 39.89 -19.47 18.08
CA PRO A 255 40.22 -18.58 16.99
C PRO A 255 40.39 -19.41 15.72
N LEU A 256 39.46 -19.28 14.78
CA LEU A 256 39.59 -19.94 13.48
C LEU A 256 40.52 -19.11 12.60
N ASP A 257 41.61 -19.75 12.21
CA ASP A 257 42.58 -19.28 11.23
C ASP A 257 41.91 -18.75 9.96
N LYS A 258 42.51 -17.68 9.40
CA LYS A 258 42.20 -17.16 8.08
C LYS A 258 42.32 -18.27 7.03
N PRO A 259 41.41 -18.29 6.04
CA PRO A 259 41.85 -18.45 4.67
C PRO A 259 41.45 -17.26 3.81
N VAL A 260 42.44 -16.81 3.06
CA VAL A 260 42.34 -15.86 1.95
C VAL A 260 41.49 -16.47 0.84
N ILE A 261 40.27 -15.97 0.61
CA ILE A 261 39.59 -16.07 -0.68
C ILE A 261 38.86 -14.75 -0.95
N ALA A 262 39.34 -14.02 -1.95
CA ALA A 262 38.76 -12.76 -2.41
C ALA A 262 37.37 -12.96 -3.05
N PRO A 263 36.45 -11.98 -2.95
CA PRO A 263 35.18 -12.03 -3.66
C PRO A 263 35.40 -11.78 -5.16
N LYS A 264 34.99 -12.74 -6.00
CA LYS A 264 34.89 -12.55 -7.45
C LYS A 264 33.73 -11.60 -7.73
N PHE A 265 34.05 -10.40 -8.21
CA PHE A 265 33.10 -9.47 -8.79
C PHE A 265 32.40 -10.11 -9.99
N TYR A 266 31.07 -10.23 -9.93
CA TYR A 266 30.25 -10.53 -11.10
C TYR A 266 30.22 -9.29 -12.01
N HIS A 267 31.12 -9.27 -13.00
CA HIS A 267 30.99 -8.35 -14.13
C HIS A 267 29.89 -8.85 -15.06
N GLY A 268 28.81 -8.06 -15.16
CA GLY A 268 27.72 -8.29 -16.10
C GLY A 268 28.22 -8.40 -17.54
N ARG A 269 27.81 -9.47 -18.22
CA ARG A 269 27.99 -9.62 -19.67
C ARG A 269 27.00 -8.70 -20.38
N ARG A 270 27.53 -7.74 -21.15
CA ARG A 270 26.77 -7.03 -22.19
C ARG A 270 26.37 -8.02 -23.30
N PRO A 271 25.15 -7.95 -23.84
CA PRO A 271 24.78 -8.70 -25.03
C PRO A 271 25.46 -8.12 -26.29
N PRO A 272 25.67 -8.94 -27.35
CA PRO A 272 26.38 -8.52 -28.55
C PRO A 272 25.52 -7.59 -29.40
N ARG A 273 26.16 -6.53 -29.92
CA ARG A 273 25.61 -5.70 -31.01
C ARG A 273 25.52 -6.56 -32.27
N GLY A 274 24.29 -6.77 -32.76
CA GLY A 274 24.06 -7.29 -34.10
C GLY A 274 24.31 -6.20 -35.14
N ASN A 275 25.17 -6.47 -36.11
CA ASN A 275 25.24 -5.75 -37.38
C ASN A 275 24.16 -6.30 -38.30
N LYS A 276 23.19 -5.46 -38.67
CA LYS A 276 22.51 -5.44 -39.98
C LYS A 276 22.00 -4.03 -40.22
#